data_AF-A0A8X7YNM5-F1
#
_entry.id   AF-A0A8X7YNM5-F1
#
_cell.length_a   1.000
_cell.length_b   1.000
_cell.length_c   1.000
_cell.angle_alpha   90.00
_cell.angle_beta   90.00
_cell.angle_gamma   90.00
#
_symmetry.space_group_name_H-M   'P 1'
#
loop_
_entity.id
_entity.type
_entity.pdbx_description
1 polymer ?
#
loop_
_entity_poly.entity_id
_entity_poly.type
_entity_poly.pdbx_seq_one_letter_code
_entity_poly.pdbx_strand_id
1 'polypeptide(L)'
;MGAGDKLGEFGARDPFPAEIESGFAEKVLGNVDTEHKILIPTVAALSLSQQECSPISPLQDPMPKDDAQKLLKKVLGWRLLDEESGLKLQCLWKLRDFKCGVELVNRIYKATESCGHFPNVHLEQPNQVRAELWTASLGGLSLNDFIVAAKIDEIKTSDLVPKKRVWA
;
A
#
# COMPACT_ATOMS: atom_id res chain seq x y z
N MET A 1 -14.77 -54.37 22.10
CA MET A 1 -15.34 -54.02 20.77
C MET A 1 -15.16 -52.51 20.61
N GLY A 2 -14.04 -52.12 19.98
CA GLY A 2 -13.62 -50.72 19.85
C GLY A 2 -14.43 -49.99 18.78
N ALA A 3 -14.88 -48.78 19.10
CA ALA A 3 -15.54 -47.88 18.17
C ALA A 3 -14.53 -47.46 17.09
N GLY A 4 -14.87 -47.74 15.83
CA GLY A 4 -14.06 -47.36 14.67
C GLY A 4 -14.05 -45.85 14.50
N ASP A 5 -12.85 -45.28 14.64
CA ASP A 5 -12.55 -43.90 14.31
C ASP A 5 -12.64 -43.72 12.78
N LYS A 6 -13.75 -43.14 12.31
CA LYS A 6 -14.06 -42.99 10.88
C LYS A 6 -13.50 -41.69 10.25
N LEU A 7 -12.44 -41.12 10.82
CA LEU A 7 -11.87 -39.84 10.39
C LEU A 7 -10.34 -39.88 10.18
N GLY A 8 -9.75 -41.06 9.97
CA GLY A 8 -8.30 -41.24 10.04
C GLY A 8 -7.52 -41.32 8.72
N GLU A 9 -8.05 -40.92 7.57
CA GLU A 9 -7.37 -41.22 6.29
C GLU A 9 -7.51 -40.13 5.21
N PHE A 10 -7.53 -38.86 5.59
CA PHE A 10 -7.37 -37.76 4.63
C PHE A 10 -5.97 -37.17 4.74
N GLY A 11 -5.07 -37.61 3.85
CA GLY A 11 -3.82 -36.90 3.54
C GLY A 11 -2.51 -37.63 3.83
N ALA A 12 -2.54 -38.81 4.44
CA ALA A 12 -1.33 -39.63 4.60
C ALA A 12 -1.13 -40.51 3.35
N ARG A 13 0.02 -40.39 2.69
CA ARG A 13 0.45 -41.30 1.63
C ARG A 13 0.88 -42.62 2.27
N ASP A 14 0.53 -43.75 1.64
CA ASP A 14 1.06 -45.06 2.04
C ASP A 14 2.60 -45.07 2.02
N PRO A 15 3.26 -45.56 3.09
CA PRO A 15 4.71 -45.66 3.13
C PRO A 15 5.22 -46.70 2.13
N PHE A 16 6.35 -46.41 1.48
CA PHE A 16 7.03 -47.35 0.60
C PHE A 16 7.70 -48.47 1.40
N PRO A 17 7.92 -49.67 0.81
CA PRO A 17 8.56 -50.80 1.48
C PRO A 17 9.91 -50.47 2.14
N ALA A 18 10.72 -49.64 1.49
CA ALA A 18 12.02 -49.19 2.02
C ALA A 18 11.90 -48.25 3.24
N GLU A 19 10.80 -47.50 3.36
CA GLU A 19 10.54 -46.62 4.51
C GLU A 19 10.13 -47.43 5.75
N ILE A 20 9.44 -48.56 5.54
CA ILE A 20 9.09 -49.51 6.60
C ILE A 20 10.34 -50.24 7.09
N GLU A 21 11.16 -50.74 6.18
CA GLU A 21 12.38 -51.50 6.51
C GLU A 21 13.42 -50.64 7.25
N SER A 22 13.52 -49.36 6.91
CA SER A 22 14.46 -48.44 7.56
C SER A 22 13.97 -47.86 8.89
N GLY A 23 12.71 -48.12 9.28
CA GLY A 23 12.09 -47.51 10.45
C GLY A 23 12.01 -45.98 10.33
N PHE A 24 11.89 -45.44 9.11
CA PHE A 24 11.95 -44.00 8.84
C PHE A 24 10.96 -43.20 9.70
N ALA A 25 9.73 -43.72 9.85
CA ALA A 25 8.68 -43.07 10.64
C ALA A 25 8.93 -43.10 12.17
N GLU A 26 9.78 -44.00 12.68
CA GLU A 26 10.04 -44.10 14.13
C GLU A 26 11.01 -43.03 14.63
N LYS A 27 11.89 -42.50 13.76
CA LYS A 27 12.87 -41.46 14.13
C LYS A 27 12.43 -40.05 13.77
N VAL A 28 11.35 -39.91 13.01
CA VAL A 28 10.80 -38.60 12.64
C VAL A 28 9.69 -38.28 13.63
N LEU A 29 10.05 -37.60 14.73
CA LEU A 29 9.08 -36.86 15.53
C LEU A 29 8.54 -35.73 14.65
N GLY A 30 7.53 -36.02 13.83
CA GLY A 30 6.76 -34.98 13.18
C GLY A 30 6.23 -34.07 14.29
N ASN A 31 6.54 -32.77 14.22
CA ASN A 31 5.95 -31.82 15.13
C ASN A 31 4.44 -31.81 14.88
N VAL A 32 3.69 -32.55 15.69
CA VAL A 32 2.22 -32.73 15.62
C VAL A 32 1.48 -31.40 15.67
N ASP A 33 2.17 -30.35 16.11
CA ASP A 33 1.67 -28.99 16.25
C ASP A 33 2.26 -28.07 15.17
N THR A 34 2.03 -28.42 13.90
CA THR A 34 2.20 -27.47 12.80
C THR A 34 0.91 -26.70 12.56
N GLU A 35 0.29 -26.17 13.62
CA GLU A 35 -0.63 -25.05 13.45
C GLU A 35 0.15 -23.90 12.83
N HIS A 36 -0.02 -23.72 11.52
CA HIS A 36 0.47 -22.55 10.81
C HIS A 36 -0.40 -21.37 11.24
N LYS A 37 -0.11 -20.81 12.41
CA LYS A 37 -0.68 -19.53 12.81
C LYS A 37 -0.04 -18.48 11.93
N ILE A 38 -0.74 -18.12 10.86
CA ILE A 38 -0.51 -16.86 10.17
C ILE A 38 -0.80 -15.79 11.21
N LEU A 39 0.24 -15.38 11.94
CA LEU A 39 0.18 -14.23 12.83
C LEU A 39 -0.10 -13.04 11.91
N ILE A 40 -1.37 -12.64 11.83
CA ILE A 40 -1.74 -11.36 11.23
C ILE A 40 -0.96 -10.33 12.05
N PRO A 41 -0.01 -9.58 11.48
CA PRO A 41 0.85 -8.72 12.26
C PRO A 41 -0.01 -7.70 13.00
N THR A 42 -0.10 -7.86 14.32
CA THR A 42 -0.86 -6.93 15.16
C THR A 42 -0.14 -5.57 15.10
N VAL A 43 -0.84 -4.56 14.60
CA VAL A 43 -0.52 -3.11 14.60
C VAL A 43 0.70 -2.63 13.79
N ALA A 44 1.72 -3.46 13.53
CA ALA A 44 2.94 -3.04 12.81
C ALA A 44 2.75 -2.81 11.29
N ALA A 45 1.58 -3.17 10.74
CA ALA A 45 1.25 -3.02 9.32
C ALA A 45 0.03 -2.10 9.10
N LEU A 46 -0.16 -1.08 9.93
CA LEU A 46 -1.12 -0.02 9.61
C LEU A 46 -0.76 0.58 8.25
N SER A 47 -1.74 0.59 7.34
CA SER A 47 -1.59 1.23 6.03
C SER A 47 -1.16 2.68 6.23
N LEU A 48 -0.32 3.23 5.35
CA LEU A 48 0.07 4.65 5.44
C LEU A 48 -1.15 5.58 5.47
N SER A 49 -2.24 5.19 4.82
CA SER A 49 -3.50 5.94 4.82
C SER A 49 -4.18 6.01 6.19
N GLN A 50 -3.89 5.08 7.10
CA GLN A 50 -4.42 5.03 8.45
C GLN A 50 -3.55 5.78 9.46
N GLN A 51 -2.38 6.26 9.05
CA GLN A 51 -1.51 7.06 9.91
C GLN A 51 -1.98 8.52 9.93
N GLU A 52 -1.57 9.24 10.97
CA GLU A 52 -1.82 10.68 11.13
C GLU A 52 -0.54 11.47 10.87
N CYS A 53 -0.68 12.67 10.31
CA CYS A 53 0.45 13.56 10.11
C CYS A 53 0.97 14.08 11.45
N SER A 54 2.28 14.04 11.64
CA SER A 54 2.94 14.57 12.84
C SER A 54 3.53 15.96 12.57
N PRO A 55 3.60 16.85 13.58
CA PRO A 55 4.32 18.11 13.45
C PRO A 55 5.77 17.88 13.01
N ILE A 56 6.25 18.71 12.08
CA ILE A 56 7.59 18.61 11.52
C ILE A 56 8.52 19.51 12.34
N SER A 57 9.64 18.95 12.81
CA SER A 57 10.64 19.70 13.56
C SER A 57 11.47 20.57 12.60
N PRO A 58 11.80 21.83 12.94
CA PRO A 58 12.68 22.67 12.13
C PRO A 58 14.11 22.13 11.95
N LEU A 59 14.54 21.21 12.82
CA LEU A 59 15.88 20.60 12.80
C LEU A 59 15.89 19.23 12.10
N GLN A 60 14.75 18.76 11.62
CA GLN A 60 14.66 17.48 10.93
C GLN A 60 15.30 17.60 9.54
N ASP A 61 16.03 16.57 9.11
CA ASP A 61 16.53 16.49 7.75
C ASP A 61 15.45 15.91 6.80
N PRO A 62 15.46 16.29 5.51
CA PRO A 62 14.60 15.67 4.51
C PRO A 62 14.88 14.17 4.38
N MET A 63 13.85 13.42 4.01
CA MET A 63 13.93 11.97 3.87
C MET A 63 14.97 11.55 2.83
N PRO A 64 15.86 10.58 3.14
CA PRO A 64 16.81 10.02 2.18
C PRO A 64 16.11 9.36 0.98
N LYS A 65 16.75 9.41 -0.18
CA LYS A 65 16.21 8.86 -1.43
C LYS A 65 15.89 7.37 -1.35
N ASP A 66 16.75 6.57 -0.71
CA ASP A 66 16.54 5.13 -0.55
C ASP A 66 15.28 4.82 0.28
N ASP A 67 15.00 5.62 1.31
CA ASP A 67 13.80 5.44 2.14
C ASP A 67 12.55 5.92 1.40
N ALA A 68 12.65 7.03 0.67
CA ALA A 68 11.59 7.49 -0.21
C ALA A 68 11.23 6.43 -1.27
N GLN A 69 12.21 5.74 -1.86
CA GLN A 69 11.98 4.64 -2.80
C GLN A 69 11.29 3.43 -2.16
N LYS A 70 11.59 3.12 -0.89
CA LYS A 70 10.88 2.06 -0.15
C LYS A 70 9.43 2.44 0.11
N LEU A 71 9.17 3.68 0.51
CA LEU A 71 7.80 4.16 0.77
C LEU A 71 6.98 4.38 -0.51
N LEU A 72 7.62 4.70 -1.64
CA LEU A 72 6.94 4.82 -2.93
C LEU A 72 6.19 3.54 -3.31
N LYS A 73 6.67 2.37 -2.89
CA LYS A 73 6.01 1.08 -3.12
C LYS A 73 4.67 0.92 -2.38
N LYS A 74 4.40 1.81 -1.42
CA LYS A 74 3.17 1.82 -0.61
C LYS A 74 2.13 2.81 -1.11
N VAL A 75 2.46 3.63 -2.12
CA VAL A 75 1.56 4.65 -2.70
C VAL A 75 1.48 4.45 -4.22
N LEU A 76 0.29 4.16 -4.71
CA LEU A 76 0.05 3.72 -6.09
C LEU A 76 -0.17 4.91 -7.01
N GLY A 77 0.50 4.93 -8.16
CA GLY A 77 0.36 6.00 -9.16
C GLY A 77 1.18 7.26 -8.85
N TRP A 78 1.92 7.28 -7.75
CA TRP A 78 2.89 8.31 -7.44
C TRP A 78 4.25 7.99 -8.06
N ARG A 79 4.99 9.04 -8.43
CA ARG A 79 6.38 8.97 -8.87
C ARG A 79 7.25 9.92 -8.06
N LEU A 80 8.51 9.54 -7.88
CA LEU A 80 9.53 10.43 -7.32
C LEU A 80 10.08 11.35 -8.42
N LEU A 81 10.10 12.64 -8.14
CA LEU A 81 10.83 13.63 -8.91
C LEU A 81 12.08 14.02 -8.13
N ASP A 82 13.20 14.05 -8.83
CA ASP A 82 14.50 14.45 -8.30
C ASP A 82 14.87 15.78 -8.96
N GLU A 83 14.61 16.87 -8.24
CA GLU A 83 14.83 18.24 -8.70
C GLU A 83 15.94 18.88 -7.87
N GLU A 84 16.57 19.94 -8.39
CA GLU A 84 17.58 20.71 -7.64
C GLU A 84 17.05 21.26 -6.30
N SER A 85 15.73 21.49 -6.22
CA SER A 85 15.04 21.96 -5.01
C SER A 85 14.75 20.86 -3.97
N GLY A 86 15.09 19.60 -4.26
CA GLY A 86 14.83 18.44 -3.41
C GLY A 86 13.88 17.43 -4.05
N LEU A 87 13.72 16.28 -3.37
CA LEU A 87 12.81 15.23 -3.78
C LEU A 87 11.35 15.65 -3.62
N LYS A 88 10.51 15.26 -4.58
CA LYS A 88 9.05 15.47 -4.54
C LYS A 88 8.30 14.22 -4.97
N LEU A 89 7.07 14.07 -4.50
CA LEU A 89 6.12 13.09 -4.99
C LEU A 89 5.18 13.77 -5.99
N GLN A 90 4.88 13.09 -7.10
CA GLN A 90 3.93 13.58 -8.09
C GLN A 90 2.97 12.47 -8.53
N CYS A 91 1.69 12.80 -8.68
CA CYS A 91 0.68 11.94 -9.29
C CYS A 91 -0.09 12.71 -10.38
N LEU A 92 -0.50 11.99 -11.43
CA LEU A 92 -1.20 12.53 -12.59
C LEU A 92 -2.48 11.72 -12.85
N TRP A 93 -3.62 12.42 -12.93
CA TRP A 93 -4.90 11.84 -13.32
C TRP A 93 -5.41 12.45 -14.62
N LYS A 94 -5.73 11.59 -15.59
CA LYS A 94 -6.46 11.98 -16.80
C LYS A 94 -7.94 11.70 -16.61
N LEU A 95 -8.76 12.74 -16.72
CA LEU A 95 -10.17 12.71 -16.36
C LEU A 95 -11.04 12.81 -17.60
N ARG A 96 -12.35 12.62 -17.44
CA ARG A 96 -13.31 12.73 -18.54
C ARG A 96 -13.41 14.16 -19.05
N ASP A 97 -13.53 15.13 -18.16
CA ASP A 97 -13.77 16.54 -18.47
C ASP A 97 -13.24 17.44 -17.33
N PHE A 98 -13.25 18.76 -17.56
CA PHE A 98 -12.75 19.74 -16.59
C PHE A 98 -13.56 19.77 -15.28
N LYS A 99 -14.87 19.49 -15.32
CA LYS A 99 -15.72 19.42 -14.12
C LYS A 99 -15.32 18.23 -13.23
N CYS A 100 -14.99 17.09 -13.83
CA CYS A 100 -14.42 15.95 -13.11
C CYS A 100 -13.09 16.31 -12.44
N GLY A 101 -12.30 17.20 -13.06
CA GLY A 101 -11.12 17.79 -12.46
C GLY A 101 -11.41 18.53 -11.17
N VAL A 102 -12.34 19.49 -11.22
CA VAL A 102 -12.77 20.24 -10.02
C VAL A 102 -13.28 19.30 -8.92
N GLU A 103 -14.07 18.29 -9.29
CA GLU A 103 -14.57 17.29 -8.35
C GLU A 103 -13.42 16.49 -7.69
N LEU A 104 -12.41 16.09 -8.46
CA LEU A 104 -11.23 15.41 -7.90
C LEU A 104 -10.48 16.31 -6.91
N VAL A 105 -10.29 17.60 -7.23
CA VAL A 105 -9.63 18.56 -6.31
C VAL A 105 -10.39 18.64 -4.99
N ASN A 106 -11.73 18.71 -5.03
CA ASN A 106 -12.55 18.73 -3.81
C ASN A 106 -12.41 17.44 -2.98
N ARG A 107 -12.34 16.28 -3.64
CA ARG A 107 -12.13 15.00 -2.95
C ARG A 107 -10.75 14.92 -2.30
N ILE A 108 -9.72 15.40 -2.99
CA ILE A 108 -8.36 15.50 -2.46
C ILE A 108 -8.36 16.38 -1.20
N TYR A 109 -8.95 17.57 -1.27
CA TYR A 109 -9.02 18.48 -0.13
C TYR A 109 -9.66 17.82 1.10
N LYS A 110 -10.81 17.15 0.91
CA LYS A 110 -11.50 16.41 1.99
C LYS A 110 -10.66 15.28 2.58
N ALA A 111 -9.93 14.54 1.75
CA ALA A 111 -9.07 13.44 2.21
C ALA A 111 -7.88 13.94 3.05
N THR A 112 -7.42 15.16 2.80
CA THR A 112 -6.24 15.74 3.47
C THR A 112 -6.56 16.67 4.64
N GLU A 113 -7.84 17.03 4.82
CA GLU A 113 -8.29 17.98 5.84
C GLU A 113 -7.87 17.54 7.26
N SER A 114 -8.03 16.26 7.59
CA SER A 114 -7.66 15.73 8.92
C SER A 114 -6.16 15.81 9.19
N CYS A 115 -5.34 15.81 8.14
CA CYS A 115 -3.88 15.83 8.22
C CYS A 115 -3.31 17.24 8.37
N GLY A 116 -4.05 18.26 7.93
CA GLY A 116 -3.54 19.65 7.85
C GLY A 116 -2.33 19.82 6.92
N HIS A 117 -2.01 18.81 6.10
CA HIS A 117 -0.91 18.81 5.14
C HIS A 117 -1.50 18.62 3.74
N PHE A 118 -1.35 19.63 2.88
CA PHE A 118 -2.07 19.71 1.62
C PHE A 118 -1.12 19.55 0.43
N PRO A 119 -1.50 18.79 -0.61
CA PRO A 119 -0.77 18.75 -1.87
C PRO A 119 -0.92 20.06 -2.63
N ASN A 120 0.08 20.37 -3.44
CA ASN A 120 -0.05 21.36 -4.51
C ASN A 120 -0.80 20.70 -5.67
N VAL A 121 -2.03 21.17 -5.94
CA VAL A 121 -2.90 20.59 -6.96
C VAL A 121 -3.06 21.55 -8.12
N HIS A 122 -2.75 21.05 -9.32
CA HIS A 122 -2.87 21.78 -10.57
C HIS A 122 -3.94 21.14 -11.45
N LEU A 123 -4.97 21.91 -11.78
CA LEU A 123 -5.97 21.53 -12.77
C LEU A 123 -5.54 22.05 -14.14
N GLU A 124 -5.06 21.14 -14.98
CA GLU A 124 -4.47 21.41 -16.29
C GLU A 124 -5.51 21.16 -17.41
N GLN A 125 -5.52 22.05 -18.40
CA GLN A 125 -6.39 21.90 -19.57
C GLN A 125 -5.88 20.78 -20.50
N PRO A 126 -6.77 20.00 -21.13
CA PRO A 126 -8.23 20.11 -21.08
C PRO A 126 -8.90 19.42 -19.88
N ASN A 127 -8.30 18.36 -19.31
CA ASN A 127 -8.94 17.50 -18.30
C ASN A 127 -7.93 16.68 -17.48
N GLN A 128 -6.82 17.29 -17.07
CA GLN A 128 -5.77 16.64 -16.30
C GLN A 128 -5.65 17.27 -14.91
N VAL A 129 -5.45 16.45 -13.89
CA VAL A 129 -5.08 16.92 -12.55
C VAL A 129 -3.70 16.39 -12.22
N ARG A 130 -2.83 17.27 -11.74
CA ARG A 130 -1.51 16.94 -11.19
C ARG A 130 -1.49 17.30 -9.73
N ALA A 131 -1.11 16.36 -8.86
CA ALA A 131 -0.83 16.63 -7.46
C ALA A 131 0.66 16.46 -7.20
N GLU A 132 1.23 17.37 -6.42
CA GLU A 132 2.60 17.31 -5.94
C GLU A 132 2.65 17.45 -4.43
N LEU A 133 3.51 16.64 -3.80
CA LEU A 133 3.72 16.64 -2.36
C LEU A 133 5.21 16.76 -2.06
N TRP A 134 5.52 17.71 -1.21
CA TRP A 134 6.80 17.86 -0.54
C TRP A 134 6.63 18.76 0.67
N THR A 135 7.56 18.64 1.60
CA THR A 135 7.63 19.48 2.78
C THR A 135 8.57 20.64 2.51
N ALA A 136 8.01 21.82 2.22
CA ALA A 136 8.79 23.02 1.87
C ALA A 136 9.79 23.44 2.97
N SER A 137 9.43 23.29 4.25
CA SER A 137 10.31 23.64 5.38
C SER A 137 11.55 22.75 5.49
N LEU A 138 11.54 21.56 4.89
CA LEU A 138 12.67 20.63 4.88
C LEU A 138 13.44 20.66 3.56
N GLY A 139 12.93 21.35 2.53
CA GLY A 139 13.49 21.28 1.18
C GLY A 139 13.45 19.87 0.59
N GLY A 140 12.44 19.06 0.93
CA GLY A 140 12.34 17.68 0.46
C GLY A 140 11.13 16.92 1.02
N LEU A 141 11.19 15.59 0.97
CA LEU A 141 10.11 14.72 1.43
C LEU A 141 10.16 14.49 2.94
N SER A 142 8.99 14.33 3.54
CA SER A 142 8.80 13.79 4.89
C SER A 142 7.84 12.60 4.86
N LEU A 143 7.68 11.92 6.00
CA LEU A 143 6.69 10.84 6.11
C LEU A 143 5.25 11.35 5.86
N ASN A 144 4.95 12.59 6.25
CA ASN A 144 3.63 13.20 6.05
C ASN A 144 3.25 13.26 4.57
N ASP A 145 4.21 13.50 3.68
CA ASP A 145 3.99 13.50 2.23
C ASP A 145 3.49 12.12 1.76
N PHE A 146 4.04 11.03 2.29
CA PHE A 146 3.62 9.67 1.96
C PHE A 146 2.29 9.27 2.62
N ILE A 147 2.01 9.76 3.83
CA ILE A 147 0.71 9.57 4.50
C ILE A 147 -0.40 10.22 3.68
N VAL A 148 -0.19 11.48 3.27
CA VAL A 148 -1.15 12.21 2.44
C VAL A 148 -1.32 11.55 1.07
N ALA A 149 -0.22 11.14 0.43
CA ALA A 149 -0.28 10.39 -0.82
C ALA A 149 -1.14 9.12 -0.69
N ALA A 150 -0.94 8.34 0.38
CA ALA A 150 -1.72 7.12 0.64
C ALA A 150 -3.21 7.41 0.90
N LYS A 151 -3.55 8.51 1.58
CA LYS A 151 -4.96 8.91 1.77
C LYS A 151 -5.62 9.33 0.45
N ILE A 152 -4.86 9.99 -0.43
CA ILE A 152 -5.34 10.35 -1.78
C ILE A 152 -5.61 9.10 -2.62
N ASP A 153 -4.81 8.04 -2.47
CA ASP A 153 -4.98 6.78 -3.21
C ASP A 153 -6.31 6.07 -2.88
N GLU A 154 -6.88 6.30 -1.70
CA GLU A 154 -8.18 5.75 -1.30
C GLU A 154 -9.37 6.47 -1.98
N ILE A 155 -9.12 7.61 -2.63
CA ILE A 155 -10.15 8.34 -3.35
C ILE A 155 -10.60 7.53 -4.56
N LYS A 156 -11.90 7.23 -4.60
CA LYS A 156 -12.51 6.63 -5.78
C LYS A 156 -12.42 7.60 -6.97
N THR A 157 -11.68 7.20 -8.01
CA THR A 157 -11.52 7.97 -9.26
C THR A 157 -12.23 7.34 -10.46
N SER A 158 -12.77 6.13 -10.31
CA SER A 158 -13.38 5.36 -11.41
C SER A 158 -14.60 6.02 -12.07
N ASP A 159 -15.30 6.90 -11.35
CA ASP A 159 -16.43 7.70 -11.86
C ASP A 159 -16.00 8.98 -12.59
N LEU A 160 -14.74 9.39 -12.44
CA LEU A 160 -14.17 10.62 -12.98
C LEU A 160 -13.33 10.39 -14.25
N VAL A 161 -12.86 9.17 -14.47
CA VAL A 161 -12.05 8.80 -15.64
C VAL A 161 -12.91 8.57 -16.91
N PRO A 162 -12.35 8.72 -18.11
CA PRO A 162 -13.06 8.42 -19.35
C PRO A 162 -13.56 6.96 -19.39
N LYS A 163 -14.84 6.77 -19.72
CA LYS A 163 -15.38 5.41 -19.95
C LYS A 163 -14.73 4.82 -21.20
N LYS A 164 -14.10 3.65 -21.09
CA LYS A 164 -13.68 2.89 -22.28
C LYS A 164 -14.94 2.53 -23.06
N ARG A 165 -15.02 2.95 -24.33
CA ARG A 165 -16.05 2.43 -25.23
C ARG A 165 -15.68 0.98 -25.54
N VAL A 166 -16.48 0.05 -25.05
CA VAL A 166 -16.42 -1.34 -25.52
C VAL A 166 -17.23 -1.38 -26.80
N TRP A 167 -16.57 -1.53 -27.94
CA TRP A 167 -17.22 -1.84 -29.19
C TRP A 167 -17.56 -3.33 -29.14
N ALA A 168 -18.85 -3.65 -29.19
CA ALA A 168 -19.38 -5.01 -29.34
C ALA A 168 -19.84 -5.19 -30.78
#